data_AF-A0A2A7WNC4-F1
#
_entry.id   AF-A0A2A7WNC4-F1
#
_cell.length_a   1.000
_cell.length_b   1.000
_cell.length_c   1.000
_cell.angle_alpha   90.00
_cell.angle_beta   90.00
_cell.angle_gamma   90.00
#
_symmetry.space_group_name_H-M   'P 1'
#
loop_
_entity.id
_entity.type
_entity.pdbx_description
1 polymer ?
#
loop_
_entity_poly.entity_id
_entity_poly.type
_entity_poly.pdbx_seq_one_letter_code
_entity_poly.pdbx_strand_id
1 'polypeptide(L)'
;MLKPFSIKLDLVDKTSNPPFWVDQNDLNTIELNIAITKNKQPIDITGLTFRIVIKKPSRQTVIQDCEIVDALSGKVKVLLDTQAYNESGSHQAQVYLYKNVDDAVKEVAATEKFSFLSDKAILNNQTVESSNEWQSINDALIQIDDTFVQLDDKIQEIQNADVYTKGQTDTKFNSVNNLLADIASQNNYSVIPTYTNGQLTKVEEKDSSIVKVSSTITYNPDGTVDTVTEVLNGKTVVSKLNYINGEFSTVTRTVL
;
A
#
# COMPACT_ATOMS: atom_id res chain seq x y z
N MET A 1 -19.97 32.40 6.66
CA MET A 1 -19.66 33.66 7.38
C MET A 1 -19.65 33.35 8.86
N LEU A 2 -18.60 33.72 9.60
CA LEU A 2 -18.54 33.50 11.05
C LEU A 2 -19.40 34.52 11.81
N LYS A 3 -20.02 34.09 12.90
CA LYS A 3 -20.82 34.89 13.85
C LYS A 3 -20.10 34.89 15.21
N PRO A 4 -19.23 35.88 15.48
CA PRO A 4 -18.47 35.92 16.72
C PRO A 4 -19.30 36.50 17.88
N PHE A 5 -19.22 35.86 19.05
CA PHE A 5 -19.83 36.31 20.30
C PHE A 5 -18.75 36.44 21.38
N SER A 6 -18.73 37.57 22.08
CA SER A 6 -17.77 37.81 23.16
C SER A 6 -18.35 37.41 24.52
N ILE A 7 -17.68 36.50 25.21
CA ILE A 7 -18.07 36.00 26.53
C ILE A 7 -16.96 36.33 27.53
N LYS A 8 -17.33 36.91 28.66
CA LYS A 8 -16.44 37.13 29.80
C LYS A 8 -16.78 36.13 30.88
N LEU A 9 -15.78 35.49 31.46
CA LEU A 9 -15.94 34.55 32.55
C LEU A 9 -14.90 34.85 33.62
N ASP A 10 -15.27 34.69 34.89
CA ASP A 10 -14.34 34.76 36.00
C ASP A 10 -14.34 33.45 36.79
N LEU A 11 -13.18 33.08 37.34
CA LEU A 11 -13.01 31.86 38.12
C LEU A 11 -13.51 31.99 39.57
N VAL A 12 -13.75 33.20 40.05
CA VAL A 12 -14.12 33.51 41.45
C VAL A 12 -15.40 34.33 41.50
N ASP A 13 -15.45 35.42 40.74
CA ASP A 13 -16.58 36.34 40.71
C ASP A 13 -17.65 35.91 39.70
N LYS A 14 -18.88 36.37 39.91
CA LYS A 14 -19.91 36.28 38.88
C LYS A 14 -19.71 37.36 37.83
N THR A 15 -19.81 36.97 36.57
CA THR A 15 -19.81 37.84 35.40
C THR A 15 -21.15 37.79 34.71
N SER A 16 -21.61 38.96 34.26
CA SER A 16 -22.83 39.08 33.48
C SER A 16 -22.45 39.17 32.01
N ASN A 17 -22.92 38.21 31.23
CA ASN A 17 -22.81 38.23 29.79
C ASN A 17 -24.16 38.68 29.19
N PRO A 18 -24.14 39.53 28.15
CA PRO A 18 -25.37 39.85 27.43
C PRO A 18 -25.95 38.55 26.85
N PRO A 19 -27.28 38.37 26.87
CA PRO A 19 -27.90 37.26 26.19
C PRO A 19 -27.57 37.36 24.69
N PHE A 20 -27.29 36.20 24.09
CA PHE A 20 -27.12 36.10 22.65
C PHE A 20 -27.93 34.93 22.12
N TRP A 21 -28.29 35.05 20.85
CA TRP A 21 -29.13 34.12 20.13
C TRP A 21 -28.34 33.53 18.97
N VAL A 22 -28.48 32.22 18.81
CA VAL A 22 -27.93 31.46 17.68
C VAL A 22 -29.09 30.86 16.90
N ASP A 23 -28.94 30.71 15.59
CA ASP A 23 -29.95 30.05 14.76
C ASP A 23 -29.66 28.55 14.71
N GLN A 24 -30.68 27.70 14.86
CA GLN A 24 -30.51 26.24 14.70
C GLN A 24 -29.92 25.85 13.35
N ASN A 25 -30.14 26.64 12.30
CA ASN A 25 -29.65 26.39 10.94
C ASN A 25 -28.24 26.97 10.69
N ASP A 26 -27.62 27.63 11.67
CA ASP A 26 -26.22 28.01 11.55
C ASP A 26 -25.36 26.74 11.48
N LEU A 27 -24.52 26.61 10.44
CA LEU A 27 -23.66 25.43 10.24
C LEU A 27 -22.20 25.79 10.53
N ASN A 28 -21.71 25.43 11.72
CA ASN A 28 -20.33 25.68 12.15
C ASN A 28 -19.89 27.14 11.93
N THR A 29 -20.80 28.09 12.17
CA THR A 29 -20.53 29.52 12.02
C THR A 29 -20.42 30.26 13.34
N ILE A 30 -20.87 29.65 14.45
CA ILE A 30 -20.95 30.28 15.77
C ILE A 30 -19.59 30.21 16.46
N GLU A 31 -18.92 31.34 16.61
CA GLU A 31 -17.62 31.42 17.31
C GLU A 31 -17.81 32.12 18.66
N LEU A 32 -17.41 31.47 19.75
CA LEU A 32 -17.36 32.10 21.06
C LEU A 32 -15.93 32.56 21.35
N ASN A 33 -15.75 33.86 21.52
CA ASN A 33 -14.51 34.50 21.95
C ASN A 33 -14.58 34.74 23.47
N ILE A 34 -13.86 33.92 24.23
CA ILE A 34 -13.99 33.79 25.69
C ILE A 34 -12.78 34.43 26.37
N ALA A 35 -13.02 35.42 27.23
CA ALA A 35 -12.02 36.02 28.10
C ALA A 35 -12.19 35.47 29.52
N ILE A 36 -11.17 34.78 30.02
CA ILE A 36 -11.13 34.17 31.34
C ILE A 36 -10.32 35.07 32.27
N THR A 37 -10.91 35.41 33.40
CA THR A 37 -10.34 36.29 34.42
C THR A 37 -10.37 35.64 35.79
N LYS A 38 -9.59 36.16 36.73
CA LYS A 38 -9.66 35.81 38.14
C LYS A 38 -9.70 37.09 38.95
N ASN A 39 -10.74 37.27 39.77
CA ASN A 39 -10.98 38.53 40.48
C ASN A 39 -11.00 39.74 39.52
N LYS A 40 -11.58 39.56 38.33
CA LYS A 40 -11.73 40.54 37.23
C LYS A 40 -10.42 41.00 36.59
N GLN A 41 -9.31 40.32 36.88
CA GLN A 41 -8.01 40.57 36.25
C GLN A 41 -7.70 39.47 35.24
N PRO A 42 -7.04 39.80 34.10
CA PRO A 42 -6.51 38.80 33.18
C PRO A 42 -5.58 37.82 33.90
N ILE A 43 -5.61 36.57 33.47
CA ILE A 43 -4.74 35.52 34.01
C ILE A 43 -3.87 34.91 32.92
N ASP A 44 -2.65 34.55 33.28
CA ASP A 44 -1.80 33.71 32.45
C ASP A 44 -2.32 32.26 32.49
N ILE A 45 -2.69 31.76 31.32
CA ILE A 45 -3.23 30.42 31.10
C ILE A 45 -2.23 29.48 30.41
N THR A 46 -0.95 29.85 30.36
CA THR A 46 0.10 29.03 29.74
C THR A 46 0.19 27.65 30.37
N GLY A 47 0.20 26.61 29.54
CA GLY A 47 0.27 25.21 29.98
C GLY A 47 -1.05 24.61 30.49
N LEU A 48 -2.17 25.32 30.31
CA LEU A 48 -3.52 24.80 30.56
C LEU A 48 -4.20 24.40 29.25
N THR A 49 -5.18 23.50 29.34
CA THR A 49 -6.12 23.20 28.25
C THR A 49 -7.54 23.47 28.71
N PHE A 50 -8.43 23.74 27.76
CA PHE A 50 -9.77 24.25 28.03
C PHE A 50 -10.80 23.44 27.27
N ARG A 51 -11.90 23.08 27.94
CA ARG A 51 -13.05 22.47 27.31
C ARG A 51 -14.32 23.22 27.66
N ILE A 52 -15.16 23.46 26.68
CA ILE A 52 -16.52 23.93 26.92
C ILE A 52 -17.45 22.72 27.01
N VAL A 53 -18.30 22.73 28.03
CA VAL A 53 -19.37 21.74 28.22
C VAL A 53 -20.70 22.46 28.08
N ILE A 54 -21.53 21.99 27.16
CA ILE A 54 -22.81 22.61 26.81
C ILE A 54 -23.91 21.59 27.09
N LYS A 55 -24.77 21.92 28.05
CA LYS A 55 -25.99 21.17 28.35
C LYS A 55 -27.14 21.71 27.51
N LYS A 56 -27.71 20.83 26.70
CA LYS A 56 -28.84 21.10 25.81
C LYS A 56 -30.19 21.09 26.55
N PRO A 57 -31.26 21.64 25.94
CA PRO A 57 -32.62 21.49 26.44
C PRO A 57 -33.04 20.04 26.73
N SER A 58 -32.64 19.08 25.88
CA SER A 58 -32.87 17.63 26.08
C SER A 58 -32.11 17.03 27.26
N ARG A 59 -31.26 17.82 27.94
CA ARG A 59 -30.35 17.44 29.03
C ARG A 59 -29.12 16.64 28.61
N GLN A 60 -28.95 16.36 27.32
CA GLN A 60 -27.70 15.82 26.79
C GLN A 60 -26.59 16.90 26.82
N THR A 61 -25.34 16.45 26.83
CA THR A 61 -24.16 17.33 26.91
C THR A 61 -23.28 17.18 25.68
N VAL A 62 -22.79 18.30 25.16
CA VAL A 62 -21.76 18.38 24.14
C VAL A 62 -20.49 18.91 24.80
N ILE A 63 -19.33 18.32 24.47
CA ILE A 63 -18.03 18.69 25.01
C ILE A 63 -17.11 18.99 23.84
N GLN A 64 -16.46 20.16 23.84
CA GLN A 64 -15.54 20.59 22.79
C GLN A 64 -14.29 21.22 23.40
N ASP A 65 -13.15 21.02 22.75
CA ASP A 65 -11.89 21.68 23.11
C ASP A 65 -11.89 23.14 22.63
N CYS A 66 -11.35 24.05 23.44
CA CYS A 66 -11.17 25.45 23.06
C CYS A 66 -9.74 25.69 22.55
N GLU A 67 -9.59 26.60 21.58
CA GLU A 67 -8.31 27.07 21.07
C GLU A 67 -7.82 28.28 21.88
N ILE A 68 -6.55 28.30 22.29
CA ILE A 68 -5.95 29.44 22.98
C ILE A 68 -5.59 30.52 21.96
N VAL A 69 -6.11 31.73 22.15
CA VAL A 69 -5.85 32.89 21.27
C VAL A 69 -4.74 33.77 21.85
N ASP A 70 -4.77 34.00 23.15
CA ASP A 70 -3.75 34.77 23.87
C ASP A 70 -3.61 34.22 25.29
N ALA A 71 -2.51 33.50 25.52
CA ALA A 71 -2.26 32.83 26.78
C ALA A 71 -1.98 33.80 27.93
N LEU A 72 -1.35 34.95 27.67
CA LEU A 72 -0.96 35.88 28.72
C LEU A 72 -2.13 36.75 29.19
N SER A 73 -3.13 36.96 28.35
CA SER A 73 -4.35 37.72 28.70
C SER A 73 -5.58 36.86 28.96
N GLY A 74 -5.44 35.53 28.99
CA GLY A 74 -6.52 34.61 29.36
C GLY A 74 -7.61 34.48 28.28
N LYS A 75 -7.26 34.56 26.99
CA LYS A 75 -8.25 34.50 25.90
C LYS A 75 -8.21 33.17 25.17
N VAL A 76 -9.38 32.56 25.04
CA VAL A 76 -9.62 31.34 24.27
C VAL A 76 -10.80 31.56 23.33
N LYS A 77 -10.90 30.75 22.27
CA LYS A 77 -12.05 30.71 21.39
C LYS A 77 -12.52 29.28 21.16
N VAL A 78 -13.77 29.13 20.76
CA VAL A 78 -14.31 27.85 20.30
C VAL A 78 -15.30 28.11 19.17
N LEU A 79 -15.15 27.37 18.08
CA LEU A 79 -16.15 27.30 17.03
C LEU A 79 -17.12 26.18 17.39
N LEU A 80 -18.37 26.52 17.70
CA LEU A 80 -19.35 25.53 18.14
C LEU A 80 -19.76 24.62 16.99
N ASP A 81 -19.67 23.30 17.20
CA ASP A 81 -20.34 22.34 16.32
C ASP A 81 -21.86 22.56 16.34
N THR A 82 -22.54 22.31 15.22
CA THR A 82 -24.01 22.38 15.12
C THR A 82 -24.72 21.58 16.22
N GLN A 83 -24.15 20.45 16.66
CA GLN A 83 -24.70 19.64 17.76
C GLN A 83 -24.80 20.38 19.10
N ALA A 84 -24.00 21.43 19.32
CA ALA A 84 -24.04 22.22 20.55
C ALA A 84 -25.26 23.14 20.66
N TYR A 85 -25.98 23.38 19.55
CA TYR A 85 -27.11 24.32 19.51
C TYR A 85 -28.26 23.90 18.58
N ASN A 86 -28.28 22.64 18.10
CA ASN A 86 -29.32 22.13 17.21
C ASN A 86 -30.70 21.92 17.87
N GLU A 87 -30.84 22.17 19.17
CA GLU A 87 -32.10 22.06 19.90
C GLU A 87 -32.63 23.43 20.29
N SER A 88 -33.83 23.81 19.86
CA SER A 88 -34.39 25.12 20.21
C SER A 88 -34.61 25.22 21.72
N GLY A 89 -34.23 26.37 22.28
CA GLY A 89 -34.35 26.66 23.70
C GLY A 89 -33.05 27.08 24.35
N SER A 90 -33.05 27.08 25.68
CA SER A 90 -31.93 27.55 26.49
C SER A 90 -30.88 26.47 26.66
N HIS A 91 -29.66 26.80 26.27
CA HIS A 91 -28.45 26.02 26.51
C HIS A 91 -27.70 26.59 27.70
N GLN A 92 -27.13 25.72 28.54
CA GLN A 92 -26.23 26.12 29.62
C GLN A 92 -24.82 25.66 29.30
N ALA A 93 -23.87 26.58 29.32
CA ALA A 93 -22.47 26.32 29.02
C ALA A 93 -21.57 26.64 30.21
N GLN A 94 -20.48 25.90 30.33
CA GLN A 94 -19.44 26.10 31.34
C GLN A 94 -18.09 25.73 30.76
N VAL A 95 -17.04 26.46 31.11
CA VAL A 95 -15.67 26.18 30.65
C VAL A 95 -14.87 25.54 31.77
N TYR A 96 -14.23 24.42 31.47
CA TYR A 96 -13.40 23.64 32.37
C TYR A 96 -11.93 23.80 31.98
N LEU A 97 -11.09 23.93 33.00
CA LEU A 97 -9.66 24.14 32.89
C LEU A 97 -8.95 22.87 33.34
N TYR A 98 -8.00 22.41 32.53
CA TYR A 98 -7.21 21.21 32.80
C TYR A 98 -5.73 21.53 32.78
N LYS A 99 -4.95 20.80 33.59
CA LYS A 99 -3.51 20.87 33.63
C LYS A 99 -2.93 19.46 33.60
N ASN A 100 -1.83 19.29 32.87
CA ASN A 100 -1.02 18.07 32.95
C ASN A 100 -0.17 18.11 34.22
N VAL A 101 -0.36 17.12 35.09
CA VAL A 101 0.41 16.92 36.33
C VAL A 101 0.81 15.46 36.38
N ASP A 102 2.12 15.18 36.34
CA ASP A 102 2.70 13.83 36.39
C ASP A 102 2.06 12.87 35.36
N ASP A 103 2.06 13.25 34.09
CA ASP A 103 1.48 12.52 32.94
C ASP A 103 -0.05 12.25 33.02
N ALA A 104 -0.76 12.89 33.95
CA ALA A 104 -2.22 12.83 34.04
C ALA A 104 -2.87 14.21 33.80
N VAL A 105 -3.92 14.24 32.99
CA VAL A 105 -4.78 15.43 32.80
C VAL A 105 -5.71 15.55 34.02
N LYS A 106 -5.57 16.63 34.79
CA LYS A 106 -6.44 16.92 35.95
C LYS A 106 -7.23 18.19 35.74
N GLU A 107 -8.51 18.16 36.08
CA GLU A 107 -9.33 19.37 36.19
C GLU A 107 -8.79 20.23 37.35
N VAL A 108 -8.49 21.49 37.07
CA VAL A 108 -7.93 22.43 38.06
C VAL A 108 -8.89 23.55 38.44
N ALA A 109 -9.84 23.88 37.56
CA ALA A 109 -10.89 24.86 37.82
C ALA A 109 -12.03 24.71 36.81
N ALA A 110 -13.18 25.29 37.15
CA ALA A 110 -14.28 25.51 36.22
C ALA A 110 -14.77 26.95 36.37
N THR A 111 -15.13 27.59 35.26
CA THR A 111 -15.75 28.92 35.27
C THR A 111 -17.17 28.84 35.83
N GLU A 112 -17.81 29.99 36.02
CA GLU A 112 -19.26 29.99 36.17
C GLU A 112 -19.99 29.52 34.90
N LYS A 113 -21.29 29.24 35.06
CA LYS A 113 -22.17 28.88 33.96
C LYS A 113 -22.70 30.14 33.29
N PHE A 114 -22.76 30.11 31.97
CA PHE A 114 -23.47 31.09 31.16
C PHE A 114 -24.52 30.39 30.31
N SER A 115 -25.46 31.15 29.78
CA SER A 115 -26.54 30.60 28.95
C SER A 115 -26.65 31.36 27.64
N PHE A 116 -27.09 30.65 26.62
CA PHE A 116 -27.47 31.23 25.34
C PHE A 116 -28.76 30.56 24.84
N LEU A 117 -29.44 31.22 23.90
CA LEU A 117 -30.67 30.72 23.32
C LEU A 117 -30.43 30.28 21.89
N SER A 118 -30.92 29.10 21.54
CA SER A 118 -31.05 28.68 20.15
C SER A 118 -32.49 28.95 19.71
N ASP A 119 -32.66 29.92 18.81
CA ASP A 119 -33.96 30.26 18.27
C ASP A 119 -34.43 29.18 17.30
N LYS A 120 -35.72 28.87 17.37
CA LYS A 120 -36.34 28.00 16.38
C LYS A 120 -36.29 28.73 15.04
N ALA A 121 -35.58 28.19 14.07
CA ALA A 121 -35.59 28.74 12.73
C ALA A 121 -37.05 28.85 12.21
N ILE A 122 -37.40 29.97 11.56
CA ILE A 122 -38.74 30.16 10.96
C ILE A 122 -38.94 29.11 9.83
N LEU A 123 -37.86 28.77 9.12
CA LEU A 123 -37.69 27.50 8.42
C LEU A 123 -37.58 26.37 9.47
N ASN A 124 -38.73 26.01 10.03
CA ASN A 124 -38.83 24.98 11.04
C ASN A 124 -39.12 23.64 10.38
N ASN A 125 -38.57 22.56 10.94
CA ASN A 125 -38.59 21.19 10.41
C ASN A 125 -40.00 20.52 10.37
N GLN A 126 -41.09 21.29 10.31
CA GLN A 126 -42.39 20.84 9.80
C GLN A 126 -42.60 21.21 8.33
N THR A 127 -41.76 22.08 7.76
CA THR A 127 -41.48 22.06 6.32
C THR A 127 -40.37 21.04 6.12
N VAL A 128 -40.75 19.88 5.59
CA VAL A 128 -39.86 18.81 5.18
C VAL A 128 -38.90 19.35 4.12
N GLU A 129 -37.75 19.87 4.55
CA GLU A 129 -36.51 19.70 3.82
C GLU A 129 -35.67 18.67 4.57
N SER A 130 -36.20 17.45 4.61
CA SER A 130 -35.38 16.25 4.76
C SER A 130 -34.42 16.07 3.57
N SER A 131 -34.33 17.02 2.64
CA SER A 131 -33.45 17.02 1.48
C SER A 131 -31.98 16.95 1.88
N ASN A 132 -31.50 17.75 2.84
CA ASN A 132 -30.05 17.87 3.07
C ASN A 132 -29.46 16.67 3.83
N GLU A 133 -30.17 16.15 4.83
CA GLU A 133 -29.76 14.96 5.58
C GLU A 133 -29.94 13.69 4.72
N TRP A 134 -31.02 13.59 3.93
CA TRP A 134 -31.14 12.51 2.94
C TRP A 134 -30.12 12.63 1.81
N GLN A 135 -29.79 13.83 1.33
CA GLN A 135 -28.75 14.04 0.32
C GLN A 135 -27.41 13.57 0.86
N SER A 136 -27.05 13.94 2.09
CA SER A 136 -25.78 13.50 2.70
C SER A 136 -25.72 11.97 2.87
N ILE A 137 -26.84 11.33 3.22
CA ILE A 137 -26.93 9.86 3.29
C ILE A 137 -26.88 9.24 1.89
N ASN A 138 -27.57 9.82 0.91
CA ASN A 138 -27.59 9.35 -0.47
C ASN A 138 -26.22 9.50 -1.14
N ASP A 139 -25.51 10.59 -0.88
CA ASP A 139 -24.16 10.83 -1.36
C ASP A 139 -23.18 9.83 -0.72
N ALA A 140 -23.34 9.52 0.57
CA ALA A 140 -22.56 8.48 1.22
C ALA A 140 -22.84 7.10 0.63
N LEU A 141 -24.10 6.79 0.29
CA LEU A 141 -24.47 5.53 -0.38
C LEU A 141 -23.92 5.46 -1.81
N ILE A 142 -23.96 6.54 -2.57
CA ILE A 142 -23.38 6.64 -3.92
C ILE A 142 -21.86 6.45 -3.84
N GLN A 143 -21.18 7.09 -2.88
CA GLN A 143 -19.74 6.91 -2.68
C GLN A 143 -19.37 5.47 -2.32
N ILE A 144 -20.21 4.78 -1.54
CA ILE A 144 -20.05 3.36 -1.22
C ILE A 144 -20.20 2.52 -2.50
N ASP A 145 -21.20 2.80 -3.33
CA ASP A 145 -21.44 2.08 -4.59
C ASP A 145 -20.27 2.28 -5.58
N ASP A 146 -19.80 3.52 -5.74
CA ASP A 146 -18.61 3.85 -6.53
C ASP A 146 -17.35 3.14 -6.00
N THR A 147 -17.22 3.04 -4.67
CA THR A 147 -16.11 2.31 -4.04
C THR A 147 -16.19 0.81 -4.34
N PHE A 148 -17.38 0.22 -4.35
CA PHE A 148 -17.57 -1.18 -4.72
C PHE A 148 -17.26 -1.43 -6.19
N VAL A 149 -17.67 -0.54 -7.10
CA VAL A 149 -17.31 -0.63 -8.53
C VAL A 149 -15.79 -0.56 -8.70
N GLN A 150 -15.13 0.41 -8.07
CA GLN A 150 -13.67 0.53 -8.13
C GLN A 150 -12.94 -0.69 -7.54
N LEU A 151 -13.53 -1.33 -6.53
CA LEU A 151 -12.98 -2.54 -5.94
C LEU A 151 -13.11 -3.73 -6.90
N ASP A 152 -14.25 -3.88 -7.58
CA ASP A 152 -14.47 -4.95 -8.56
C ASP A 152 -13.52 -4.82 -9.75
N ASP A 153 -13.32 -3.60 -10.27
CA ASP A 153 -12.34 -3.32 -11.33
C ASP A 153 -10.92 -3.73 -10.93
N LYS A 154 -10.50 -3.36 -9.70
CA LYS A 154 -9.18 -3.76 -9.16
C LYS A 154 -9.05 -5.27 -8.98
N ILE A 155 -10.12 -5.96 -8.57
CA ILE A 155 -10.14 -7.42 -8.45
C ILE A 155 -9.96 -8.06 -9.84
N GLN A 156 -10.63 -7.53 -10.87
CA GLN A 156 -10.44 -8.00 -12.25
C GLN A 156 -9.02 -7.76 -12.77
N GLU A 157 -8.43 -6.59 -12.49
CA GLU A 157 -7.03 -6.30 -12.85
C GLU A 157 -6.05 -7.29 -12.21
N ILE A 158 -6.21 -7.59 -10.91
CA ILE A 158 -5.37 -8.56 -10.19
C ILE A 158 -5.53 -9.95 -10.79
N GLN A 159 -6.76 -10.40 -11.04
CA GLN A 159 -7.02 -11.71 -11.66
C GLN A 159 -6.38 -11.84 -13.05
N ASN A 160 -6.47 -10.79 -13.87
CA ASN A 160 -5.85 -10.78 -15.19
C ASN A 160 -4.31 -10.80 -15.11
N ALA A 161 -3.71 -10.09 -14.16
CA ALA A 161 -2.26 -10.10 -13.93
C ALA A 161 -1.75 -11.48 -13.44
N ASP A 162 -2.50 -12.16 -12.56
CA ASP A 162 -2.20 -13.51 -12.09
C ASP A 162 -2.28 -14.54 -13.23
N VAL A 163 -3.31 -14.44 -14.07
CA VAL A 163 -3.47 -15.31 -15.25
C VAL A 163 -2.32 -15.11 -16.24
N TYR A 164 -1.91 -13.87 -16.50
CA TYR A 164 -0.77 -13.56 -17.37
C TYR A 164 0.54 -14.15 -16.83
N THR A 165 0.81 -14.00 -15.53
CA THR A 165 2.01 -14.52 -14.86
C THR A 165 2.06 -16.05 -14.85
N LYS A 166 0.92 -16.69 -14.60
CA LYS A 166 0.79 -18.16 -14.67
C LYS A 166 1.04 -18.68 -16.09
N GLY A 167 0.44 -18.05 -17.10
CA GLY A 167 0.65 -18.42 -18.51
C GLY A 167 2.11 -18.32 -18.95
N GLN A 168 2.85 -17.29 -18.50
CA GLN A 168 4.29 -17.19 -18.76
C GLN A 168 5.10 -18.29 -18.06
N THR A 169 4.74 -18.65 -16.82
CA THR A 169 5.41 -19.70 -16.05
C THR A 169 5.19 -21.07 -16.68
N ASP A 170 3.96 -21.38 -17.10
CA ASP A 170 3.62 -22.62 -17.81
C ASP A 170 4.37 -22.72 -19.14
N THR A 171 4.48 -21.61 -19.89
CA THR A 171 5.24 -21.57 -21.15
C THR A 171 6.73 -21.85 -20.92
N LYS A 172 7.36 -21.18 -19.94
CA LYS A 172 8.76 -21.41 -19.59
C LYS A 172 9.01 -22.84 -19.11
N PHE A 173 8.11 -23.38 -18.30
CA PHE A 173 8.19 -24.76 -17.82
C PHE A 173 8.10 -25.77 -18.97
N ASN A 174 7.19 -25.55 -19.92
CA ASN A 174 7.07 -26.35 -21.14
C ASN A 174 8.34 -26.27 -22.01
N SER A 175 8.92 -25.07 -22.17
CA SER A 175 10.19 -24.91 -22.89
C SER A 175 11.34 -25.67 -22.20
N VAL A 176 11.42 -25.63 -20.87
CA VAL A 176 12.42 -26.39 -20.10
C VAL A 176 12.21 -27.89 -20.25
N ASN A 177 10.97 -28.38 -20.19
CA ASN A 177 10.67 -29.80 -20.38
C ASN A 177 11.04 -30.29 -21.79
N ASN A 178 10.77 -29.48 -22.81
CA ASN A 178 11.17 -29.81 -24.19
C ASN A 178 12.69 -29.85 -24.33
N LEU A 179 13.41 -28.86 -23.77
CA LEU A 179 14.88 -28.87 -23.74
C LEU A 179 15.44 -30.09 -22.99
N LEU A 180 14.80 -30.49 -21.89
CA LEU A 180 15.20 -31.66 -21.12
C LEU A 180 14.99 -32.96 -21.91
N ALA A 181 13.88 -33.07 -22.66
CA ALA A 181 13.63 -34.20 -23.56
C ALA A 181 14.66 -34.24 -24.70
N ASP A 182 14.98 -33.08 -25.29
CA ASP A 182 16.00 -32.96 -26.33
C ASP A 182 17.38 -33.38 -25.79
N ILE A 183 17.80 -32.88 -24.63
CA ILE A 183 19.09 -33.25 -24.00
C ILE A 183 19.12 -34.74 -23.64
N ALA A 184 18.03 -35.30 -23.10
CA ALA A 184 17.95 -36.73 -22.80
C ALA A 184 18.07 -37.61 -24.07
N SER A 185 17.72 -37.06 -25.24
CA SER A 185 17.90 -37.70 -26.54
C SER A 185 19.27 -37.43 -27.19
N GLN A 186 20.05 -36.47 -26.66
CA GLN A 186 21.35 -36.12 -27.21
C GLN A 186 22.43 -37.06 -26.66
N ASN A 187 22.56 -38.18 -27.37
CA ASN A 187 23.70 -39.10 -27.45
C ASN A 187 23.72 -40.29 -26.48
N ASN A 188 22.84 -41.24 -26.75
CA ASN A 188 22.85 -42.60 -26.21
C ASN A 188 23.52 -43.61 -27.18
N TYR A 189 24.42 -43.16 -28.05
CA TYR A 189 24.97 -44.04 -29.08
C TYR A 189 25.82 -45.15 -28.44
N SER A 190 25.58 -46.36 -28.90
CA SER A 190 26.38 -47.52 -28.55
C SER A 190 27.69 -47.49 -29.33
N VAL A 191 28.83 -47.59 -28.63
CA VAL A 191 30.15 -47.62 -29.26
C VAL A 191 30.56 -49.07 -29.53
N ILE A 192 30.76 -49.42 -30.81
CA ILE A 192 31.09 -50.78 -31.24
C ILE A 192 32.49 -50.80 -31.88
N PRO A 193 33.52 -51.27 -31.16
CA PRO A 193 34.86 -51.43 -31.73
C PRO A 193 34.97 -52.73 -32.52
N THR A 194 35.75 -52.71 -33.60
CA THR A 194 36.14 -53.88 -34.40
C THR A 194 37.65 -54.01 -34.39
N TYR A 195 38.13 -55.22 -34.08
CA TYR A 195 39.54 -55.53 -34.04
C TYR A 195 39.91 -56.51 -35.16
N THR A 196 41.10 -56.34 -35.73
CA THR A 196 41.70 -57.28 -36.67
C THR A 196 43.11 -57.56 -36.22
N ASN A 197 43.45 -58.84 -36.02
CA ASN A 197 44.76 -59.26 -35.49
C ASN A 197 45.15 -58.55 -34.17
N GLY A 198 44.17 -58.25 -33.32
CA GLY A 198 44.38 -57.56 -32.04
C GLY A 198 44.51 -56.03 -32.13
N GLN A 199 44.54 -55.43 -33.32
CA GLN A 199 44.54 -53.97 -33.51
C GLN A 199 43.13 -53.44 -33.79
N LEU A 200 42.80 -52.25 -33.28
CA LEU A 200 41.50 -51.61 -33.50
C LEU A 200 41.44 -51.03 -34.92
N THR A 201 40.58 -51.55 -35.78
CA THR A 201 40.51 -51.12 -37.19
C THR A 201 39.26 -50.30 -37.51
N LYS A 202 38.21 -50.40 -36.69
CA LYS A 202 36.98 -49.64 -36.89
C LYS A 202 36.27 -49.36 -35.56
N VAL A 203 35.66 -48.18 -35.45
CA VAL A 203 34.70 -47.84 -34.40
C VAL A 203 33.41 -47.36 -35.08
N GLU A 204 32.28 -47.93 -34.68
CA GLU A 204 30.96 -47.44 -35.09
C GLU A 204 30.20 -46.93 -33.87
N GLU A 205 29.74 -45.69 -33.93
CA GLU A 205 28.76 -45.16 -32.97
C GLU A 205 27.38 -45.35 -33.55
N LYS A 206 26.55 -46.16 -32.88
CA LYS A 206 25.22 -46.52 -33.36
C LYS A 206 24.12 -45.95 -32.49
N ASP A 207 23.15 -45.34 -33.13
CA ASP A 207 21.83 -45.12 -32.55
C ASP A 207 21.00 -46.38 -32.79
N SER A 208 20.87 -47.21 -31.77
CA SER A 208 20.30 -48.56 -31.87
C SER A 208 21.04 -49.39 -32.94
N SER A 209 20.45 -49.57 -34.14
CA SER A 209 21.03 -50.35 -35.24
C SER A 209 21.66 -49.49 -36.35
N ILE A 210 21.52 -48.16 -36.30
CA ILE A 210 21.94 -47.23 -37.36
C ILE A 210 23.31 -46.64 -37.02
N VAL A 211 24.30 -46.79 -37.91
CA VAL A 211 25.61 -46.15 -37.78
C VAL A 211 25.48 -44.65 -38.01
N LYS A 212 25.83 -43.85 -37.01
CA LYS A 212 25.82 -42.37 -37.06
C LYS A 212 27.20 -41.81 -37.33
N VAL A 213 28.21 -42.40 -36.70
CA VAL A 213 29.63 -42.14 -36.93
C VAL A 213 30.32 -43.46 -37.24
N SER A 214 31.18 -43.48 -38.25
CA SER A 214 32.14 -44.56 -38.44
C SER A 214 33.54 -44.01 -38.56
N SER A 215 34.44 -44.50 -37.71
CA SER A 215 35.87 -44.18 -37.76
C SER A 215 36.62 -45.44 -38.17
N THR A 216 37.36 -45.38 -39.27
CA THR A 216 38.21 -46.47 -39.76
C THR A 216 39.67 -46.09 -39.54
N ILE A 217 40.45 -47.01 -38.97
CA ILE A 217 41.84 -46.78 -38.58
C ILE A 217 42.74 -47.66 -39.45
N THR A 218 43.75 -47.05 -40.06
CA THR A 218 44.82 -47.74 -40.78
C THR A 218 46.14 -47.57 -40.06
N TYR A 219 47.04 -48.53 -40.25
CA TYR A 219 48.33 -48.56 -39.57
C TYR A 219 49.47 -48.62 -40.58
N ASN A 220 50.57 -47.97 -40.22
CA ASN A 220 51.85 -48.13 -40.88
C ASN A 220 52.43 -49.53 -40.61
N PRO A 221 53.40 -50.00 -41.41
CA PRO A 221 54.05 -51.30 -41.21
C PRO A 221 54.73 -51.47 -39.83
N ASP A 222 55.11 -50.37 -39.19
CA ASP A 222 55.70 -50.36 -37.84
C ASP A 222 54.66 -50.43 -36.71
N GLY A 223 53.37 -50.49 -37.04
CA GLY A 223 52.26 -50.58 -36.10
C GLY A 223 51.76 -49.25 -35.55
N THR A 224 52.32 -48.11 -35.98
CA THR A 224 51.78 -46.78 -35.66
C THR A 224 50.53 -46.50 -36.49
N VAL A 225 49.61 -45.66 -35.99
CA VAL A 225 48.41 -45.28 -36.75
C VAL A 225 48.80 -44.38 -37.91
N ASP A 226 48.42 -44.72 -39.13
CA ASP A 226 48.64 -43.91 -40.34
C ASP A 226 47.48 -42.92 -40.52
N THR A 227 46.26 -43.43 -40.70
CA THR A 227 45.08 -42.59 -40.88
C THR A 227 43.93 -43.00 -39.99
N VAL A 228 43.14 -41.99 -39.61
CA VAL A 228 41.78 -42.16 -39.09
C VAL A 228 40.84 -41.48 -40.06
N THR A 229 39.97 -42.27 -40.68
CA THR A 229 38.93 -41.79 -41.59
C THR A 229 37.59 -41.82 -40.88
N GLU A 230 37.01 -40.66 -40.62
CA GLU A 230 35.73 -40.51 -39.95
C GLU A 230 34.64 -40.14 -40.96
N VAL A 231 33.51 -40.84 -40.90
CA VAL A 231 32.32 -40.54 -41.69
C VAL A 231 31.19 -40.19 -40.73
N LEU A 232 30.73 -38.94 -40.78
CA LEU A 232 29.61 -38.43 -40.00
C LEU A 232 28.63 -37.71 -40.93
N ASN A 233 27.38 -38.17 -40.94
CA ASN A 233 26.31 -37.61 -41.77
C ASN A 233 26.70 -37.47 -43.25
N GLY A 234 27.43 -38.46 -43.78
CA GLY A 234 27.88 -38.51 -45.17
C GLY A 234 29.07 -37.61 -45.51
N LYS A 235 29.59 -36.82 -44.57
CA LYS A 235 30.86 -36.08 -44.73
C LYS A 235 32.02 -36.95 -44.28
N THR A 236 33.09 -36.97 -45.07
CA THR A 236 34.28 -37.77 -44.76
C THR A 236 35.42 -36.85 -44.35
N VAL A 237 36.01 -37.11 -43.19
CA VAL A 237 37.21 -36.42 -42.70
C VAL A 237 38.32 -37.45 -42.58
N VAL A 238 39.44 -37.21 -43.27
CA VAL A 238 40.64 -38.04 -43.17
C VAL A 238 41.67 -37.29 -42.34
N SER A 239 42.02 -37.86 -41.19
CA SER A 239 43.11 -37.42 -40.34
C SER A 239 44.33 -38.30 -40.57
N LYS A 240 45.39 -37.76 -41.16
CA LYS A 240 46.68 -38.44 -41.30
C LYS A 240 47.61 -38.07 -40.14
N LEU A 241 48.13 -39.07 -39.44
CA LEU A 241 49.08 -38.90 -38.35
C LEU A 241 50.50 -39.04 -38.91
N ASN A 242 51.33 -38.03 -38.71
CA ASN A 242 52.71 -37.99 -39.19
C ASN A 242 53.68 -38.17 -38.03
N TYR A 243 54.79 -38.87 -38.27
CA TYR A 243 55.79 -39.21 -37.27
C TYR A 243 57.19 -38.78 -37.72
N ILE A 244 58.04 -38.39 -36.78
CA ILE A 244 59.46 -38.08 -37.00
C ILE A 244 60.26 -38.93 -36.02
N ASN A 245 61.18 -39.74 -36.53
CA ASN A 245 61.98 -40.69 -35.72
C ASN A 245 61.14 -41.64 -34.84
N GLY A 246 59.97 -42.05 -35.33
CA GLY A 246 59.05 -42.95 -34.60
C GLY A 246 58.17 -42.26 -33.56
N GLU A 247 58.32 -40.95 -33.34
CA GLU A 247 57.47 -40.18 -32.44
C GLU A 247 56.39 -39.41 -33.20
N PHE A 248 55.19 -39.34 -32.63
CA PHE A 248 54.10 -38.56 -33.19
C PHE A 248 54.49 -37.08 -33.32
N SER A 249 54.29 -36.51 -34.50
CA SER A 249 54.68 -35.14 -34.82
C SER A 249 53.46 -34.24 -35.07
N THR A 250 52.60 -34.60 -36.03
CA THR A 250 51.48 -33.74 -36.44
C THR A 250 50.28 -34.56 -36.93
N VAL A 251 49.10 -33.93 -36.96
CA VAL A 251 47.94 -34.43 -37.73
C VAL A 251 47.65 -33.49 -38.88
N THR A 252 47.49 -34.04 -40.08
CA THR A 252 46.92 -33.32 -41.22
C THR A 252 45.47 -33.76 -41.42
N ARG A 253 44.53 -32.82 -41.45
CA ARG A 253 43.11 -33.11 -41.65
C ARG A 253 42.64 -32.64 -43.02
N THR A 254 41.96 -33.52 -43.75
CA THR A 254 41.33 -33.20 -45.03
C THR A 254 39.86 -33.56 -44.96
N VAL A 255 38.98 -32.62 -45.34
CA VAL A 255 37.55 -32.88 -45.53
C VAL A 255 37.33 -33.19 -47.00
N LEU A 256 36.68 -34.31 -47.30
CA LEU A 256 36.34 -34.76 -48.66
C LEU A 256 34.87 -34.48 -48.99
#